data_AF-A0A538FK87-F1
#
_entry.id   AF-A0A538FK87-F1
#
_cell.length_a   1.000
_cell.length_b   1.000
_cell.length_c   1.000
_cell.angle_alpha   90.00
_cell.angle_beta   90.00
_cell.angle_gamma   90.00
#
_symmetry.space_group_name_H-M   'P 1'
#
loop_
_entity.id
_entity.type
_entity.pdbx_description
1 polymer ?
#
loop_
_entity_poly.entity_id
_entity_poly.type
_entity_poly.pdbx_seq_one_letter_code
_entity_poly.pdbx_strand_id
1 'polypeptide(L)'
;MRVVYAYGDVPEFVLLGGLVPDLLCTSAAHSHVGTTDVDVQVDLEIQGGSVNASRLERALREAQFTPDTSRLWRWKDEWAPGMVVKAEFLADLDDVPNQQVVSFDGCESLGAVNLRGTGFAAQDWEVRTITSDLDGRPTTVALRVATLPAYLLAKVHAASGRALTKDWYDVAYVVHARGRTAPSAAVVSAS
;
A
#
# COMPACT_ATOMS: atom_id res chain seq x y z
N MET A 1 0.08 10.34 -3.29
CA MET A 1 -0.53 11.57 -3.85
C MET A 1 -0.16 11.78 -5.31
N ARG A 2 1.09 12.18 -5.64
CA ARG A 2 1.53 12.52 -7.01
C ARG A 2 1.18 11.47 -8.06
N VAL A 3 1.50 10.20 -7.78
CA VAL A 3 1.21 9.07 -8.68
C VAL A 3 -0.29 8.91 -8.93
N VAL A 4 -1.11 8.93 -7.86
CA VAL A 4 -2.58 8.78 -7.98
C VAL A 4 -3.19 9.96 -8.74
N TYR A 5 -2.69 11.18 -8.49
CA TYR A 5 -3.13 12.37 -9.21
C TYR A 5 -2.81 12.27 -10.71
N ALA A 6 -1.58 11.89 -11.06
CA ALA A 6 -1.14 11.69 -12.45
C ALA A 6 -1.86 10.51 -13.13
N TYR A 7 -2.25 9.48 -12.37
CA TYR A 7 -3.06 8.38 -12.87
C TYR A 7 -4.41 8.88 -13.40
N GLY A 8 -5.00 9.90 -12.74
CA GLY A 8 -6.19 10.61 -13.21
C GLY A 8 -7.53 9.90 -12.96
N ASP A 9 -7.52 8.81 -12.20
CA ASP A 9 -8.69 8.07 -11.71
C ASP A 9 -8.26 7.26 -10.47
N VAL A 10 -9.15 6.46 -9.87
CA VAL A 10 -8.79 5.51 -8.81
C VAL A 10 -7.95 4.38 -9.41
N PRO A 11 -6.66 4.24 -9.04
CA PRO A 11 -5.82 3.18 -9.58
C PRO A 11 -6.31 1.80 -9.16
N GLU A 12 -6.08 0.79 -10.00
CA GLU A 12 -6.40 -0.61 -9.72
C GLU A 12 -5.30 -1.27 -8.87
N PHE A 13 -4.55 -0.49 -8.08
CA PHE A 13 -3.69 -1.03 -7.03
C PHE A 13 -4.28 -0.76 -5.66
N VAL A 14 -3.92 -1.58 -4.68
CA VAL A 14 -4.35 -1.43 -3.28
C VAL A 14 -3.15 -1.05 -2.42
N LEU A 15 -3.26 0.06 -1.69
CA LEU A 15 -2.25 0.45 -0.71
C LEU A 15 -2.19 -0.57 0.42
N LEU A 16 -0.98 -1.07 0.67
CA LEU A 16 -0.60 -2.07 1.65
C LEU A 16 0.58 -1.53 2.49
N GLY A 17 0.99 -2.25 3.53
CA GLY A 17 2.28 -2.03 4.16
C GLY A 17 2.28 -0.91 5.21
N GLY A 18 3.44 -0.31 5.44
CA GLY A 18 3.66 0.53 6.63
C GLY A 18 2.86 1.84 6.67
N LEU A 19 2.25 2.27 5.56
CA LEU A 19 1.43 3.50 5.52
C LEU A 19 -0.04 3.26 5.90
N VAL A 20 -0.51 2.02 5.83
CA VAL A 20 -1.91 1.66 6.12
C VAL A 20 -2.30 1.88 7.59
N PRO A 21 -1.44 1.62 8.61
CA PRO A 21 -1.78 1.85 10.01
C PRO A 21 -2.31 3.24 10.34
N ASP A 22 -1.76 4.30 9.75
CA ASP A 22 -2.22 5.67 10.00
C ASP A 22 -3.60 5.95 9.39
N LEU A 23 -3.94 5.28 8.28
CA LEU A 23 -5.25 5.37 7.64
C LEU A 23 -6.32 4.55 8.39
N LEU A 24 -5.92 3.41 8.96
CA LEU A 24 -6.80 2.62 9.80
C LEU A 24 -6.98 3.32 11.15
N CYS A 25 -5.91 3.64 11.85
CA CYS A 25 -5.92 4.03 13.26
C CYS A 25 -5.93 5.54 13.47
N THR A 26 -6.80 6.27 12.76
CA THR A 26 -6.87 7.75 12.77
C THR A 26 -7.13 8.37 14.15
N SER A 27 -7.66 7.60 15.11
CA SER A 27 -7.93 8.01 16.48
C SER A 27 -6.95 7.43 17.51
N ALA A 28 -5.81 6.88 17.09
CA ALA A 28 -4.82 6.31 18.00
C ALA A 28 -4.17 7.40 18.88
N ALA A 29 -3.89 7.07 20.14
CA ALA A 29 -3.23 7.99 21.07
C ALA A 29 -1.75 8.22 20.74
N HIS A 30 -1.13 7.29 20.02
CA HIS A 30 0.25 7.35 19.57
C HIS A 30 0.29 7.05 18.08
N SER A 31 1.12 7.80 17.33
CA SER A 31 1.36 7.53 15.91
C SER A 31 2.08 6.21 15.70
N HIS A 32 1.84 5.58 14.56
CA HIS A 32 2.60 4.42 14.12
C HIS A 32 4.07 4.81 13.87
N VAL A 33 5.00 3.86 14.06
CA VAL A 33 6.38 4.05 13.59
C VAL A 33 6.33 4.02 12.06
N GLY A 34 6.20 5.21 11.48
CA GLY A 34 5.96 5.39 10.06
C GLY A 34 7.04 4.82 9.16
N THR A 35 6.73 4.80 7.87
CA THR A 35 7.61 4.36 6.79
C THR A 35 7.70 5.43 5.71
N THR A 36 8.81 5.46 4.98
CA THR A 36 8.93 6.21 3.71
C THR A 36 8.64 5.34 2.50
N ASP A 37 8.60 4.02 2.68
CA ASP A 37 8.29 3.07 1.62
C ASP A 37 6.76 2.97 1.42
N VAL A 38 6.34 2.98 0.15
CA VAL A 38 4.96 2.86 -0.32
C VAL A 38 4.81 1.48 -0.93
N ASP A 39 4.13 0.57 -0.25
CA ASP A 39 3.86 -0.77 -0.75
C ASP A 39 2.47 -0.81 -1.39
N VAL A 40 2.35 -1.28 -2.63
CA VAL A 40 1.04 -1.45 -3.29
C VAL A 40 0.88 -2.85 -3.86
N GLN A 41 -0.29 -3.42 -3.67
CA GLN A 41 -0.72 -4.68 -4.27
C GLN A 41 -1.28 -4.39 -5.67
N VAL A 42 -0.86 -5.13 -6.70
CA VAL A 42 -1.16 -4.82 -8.12
C VAL A 42 -1.85 -5.95 -8.91
N ASP A 43 -2.47 -6.94 -8.26
CA ASP A 43 -3.14 -8.02 -8.99
C ASP A 43 -4.32 -7.49 -9.84
N LEU A 44 -5.02 -6.47 -9.34
CA LEU A 44 -6.10 -5.80 -10.06
C LEU A 44 -5.56 -4.98 -11.26
N GLU A 45 -4.38 -4.35 -11.14
CA GLU A 45 -3.70 -3.72 -12.28
C GLU A 45 -3.34 -4.76 -13.37
N ILE A 46 -2.82 -5.92 -12.95
CA ILE A 46 -2.46 -7.02 -13.85
C ILE A 46 -3.72 -7.56 -14.56
N GLN A 47 -4.83 -7.73 -13.85
CA GLN A 47 -6.12 -8.15 -14.43
C GLN A 47 -6.66 -7.12 -15.44
N GLY A 48 -6.38 -5.84 -15.23
CA GLY A 48 -6.70 -4.76 -16.18
C GLY A 48 -5.87 -4.79 -17.48
N GLY A 49 -4.83 -5.63 -17.55
CA GLY A 49 -3.99 -5.82 -18.72
C GLY A 49 -3.06 -4.64 -19.01
N SER A 50 -2.48 -4.64 -20.23
CA SER A 50 -1.41 -3.70 -20.60
C SER A 50 -1.82 -2.23 -20.54
N VAL A 51 -3.09 -1.90 -20.76
CA VAL A 51 -3.58 -0.51 -20.70
C VAL A 51 -3.42 0.07 -19.29
N ASN A 52 -3.76 -0.70 -18.27
CA ASN A 52 -3.65 -0.31 -16.87
C ASN A 52 -2.18 -0.22 -16.44
N ALA A 53 -1.39 -1.23 -16.78
CA ALA A 53 0.04 -1.25 -16.51
C ALA A 53 0.78 -0.05 -17.13
N SER A 54 0.59 0.22 -18.43
CA SER A 54 1.19 1.36 -19.11
C SER A 54 0.72 2.71 -18.52
N ARG A 55 -0.54 2.79 -18.08
CA ARG A 55 -1.08 3.98 -17.39
C ARG A 55 -0.39 4.22 -16.06
N LEU A 56 -0.18 3.17 -15.26
CA LEU A 56 0.55 3.26 -13.99
C LEU A 56 2.02 3.65 -14.21
N GLU A 57 2.70 3.06 -15.17
CA GLU A 57 4.08 3.42 -15.50
C GLU A 57 4.19 4.90 -15.91
N ARG A 58 3.29 5.37 -16.77
CA ARG A 58 3.23 6.78 -17.16
C ARG A 58 2.98 7.69 -15.97
N ALA A 59 2.04 7.33 -15.09
CA ALA A 59 1.74 8.10 -13.88
C ALA A 59 2.94 8.20 -12.93
N LEU A 60 3.76 7.14 -12.81
CA LEU A 60 5.01 7.17 -12.04
C LEU A 60 6.01 8.17 -12.63
N ARG A 61 6.20 8.16 -13.95
CA ARG A 61 7.11 9.09 -14.65
C ARG A 61 6.64 10.54 -14.55
N GLU A 62 5.35 10.79 -14.73
CA GLU A 62 4.73 12.11 -14.54
C GLU A 62 4.87 12.60 -13.08
N ALA A 63 4.81 11.68 -12.12
CA ALA A 63 5.11 11.93 -10.72
C ALA A 63 6.61 12.01 -10.40
N GLN A 64 7.48 12.03 -11.41
CA GLN A 64 8.95 12.11 -11.31
C GLN A 64 9.62 10.96 -10.53
N PHE A 65 8.93 9.84 -10.37
CA PHE A 65 9.59 8.63 -9.91
C PHE A 65 10.50 8.08 -11.02
N THR A 66 11.62 7.49 -10.61
CA THR A 66 12.58 6.82 -11.49
C THR A 66 12.62 5.31 -11.20
N PRO A 67 12.72 4.44 -12.21
CA PRO A 67 12.77 3.01 -11.98
C PRO A 67 14.09 2.60 -11.31
N ASP A 68 14.02 1.67 -10.36
CA ASP A 68 15.22 1.00 -9.83
C ASP A 68 15.66 -0.08 -10.84
N THR A 69 16.74 0.19 -11.57
CA THR A 69 17.25 -0.73 -12.60
C THR A 69 17.71 -2.08 -12.05
N SER A 70 17.93 -2.20 -10.74
CA SER A 70 18.24 -3.47 -10.07
C SER A 70 17.00 -4.24 -9.59
N ARG A 71 15.85 -3.59 -9.54
CA ARG A 71 14.59 -4.12 -9.00
C ARG A 71 13.41 -3.53 -9.79
N LEU A 72 13.00 -4.20 -10.87
CA LEU A 72 11.91 -3.74 -11.77
C LEU A 72 10.57 -3.48 -11.06
N TRP A 73 10.39 -4.08 -9.88
CA TRP A 73 9.24 -3.89 -9.00
C TRP A 73 9.34 -2.68 -8.07
N ARG A 74 10.37 -1.84 -8.23
CA ARG A 74 10.62 -0.68 -7.37
C ARG A 74 10.90 0.57 -8.18
N TRP A 75 10.28 1.66 -7.74
CA TRP A 75 10.52 3.01 -8.24
C TRP A 75 10.90 3.93 -7.09
N LYS A 76 11.64 5.01 -7.37
CA LYS A 76 12.22 5.91 -6.36
C LYS A 76 11.93 7.37 -6.69
N ASP A 77 11.65 8.14 -5.65
CA ASP A 77 11.59 9.60 -5.69
C ASP A 77 12.61 10.16 -4.69
N GLU A 78 13.62 10.86 -5.21
CA GLU A 78 14.65 11.55 -4.44
C GLU A 78 14.34 13.04 -4.40
N TRP A 79 13.40 13.44 -3.54
CA TRP A 79 12.95 14.82 -3.49
C TRP A 79 13.84 15.74 -2.64
N ALA A 80 14.71 15.16 -1.80
CA ALA A 80 15.79 15.87 -1.11
C ALA A 80 17.01 14.96 -0.87
N PRO A 81 18.22 15.52 -0.76
CA PRO A 81 19.44 14.73 -0.50
C PRO A 81 19.28 13.84 0.74
N GLY A 82 19.44 12.52 0.56
CA GLY A 82 19.34 11.52 1.64
C GLY A 82 17.92 11.09 2.01
N MET A 83 16.89 11.63 1.35
CA MET A 83 15.49 11.24 1.58
C MET A 83 14.89 10.64 0.32
N VAL A 84 14.73 9.31 0.35
CA VAL A 84 14.26 8.52 -0.78
C VAL A 84 12.94 7.86 -0.43
N VAL A 85 11.88 8.19 -1.17
CA VAL A 85 10.62 7.45 -1.14
C VAL A 85 10.73 6.30 -2.12
N LYS A 86 10.40 5.07 -1.70
CA LYS A 86 10.36 3.90 -2.59
C LYS A 86 8.92 3.49 -2.80
N ALA A 87 8.49 3.36 -4.05
CA ALA A 87 7.26 2.68 -4.39
C ALA A 87 7.58 1.23 -4.77
N GLU A 88 6.98 0.26 -4.07
CA GLU A 88 7.17 -1.17 -4.29
C GLU A 88 5.86 -1.81 -4.75
N PHE A 89 5.94 -2.57 -5.85
CA PHE A 89 4.78 -3.20 -6.50
C PHE A 89 4.79 -4.70 -6.21
N LEU A 90 3.72 -5.17 -5.59
CA LEU A 90 3.60 -6.52 -5.02
C LEU A 90 2.44 -7.27 -5.70
N ALA A 91 2.69 -8.48 -6.17
CA ALA A 91 1.68 -9.36 -6.74
C ALA A 91 1.51 -10.63 -5.89
N ASP A 92 0.42 -11.37 -6.06
CA ASP A 92 0.23 -12.68 -5.44
C ASP A 92 -0.45 -13.67 -6.41
N LEU A 93 0.26 -13.99 -7.49
CA LEU A 93 -0.22 -14.84 -8.58
C LEU A 93 0.13 -16.31 -8.33
N ASP A 94 -0.88 -17.18 -8.29
CA ASP A 94 -0.75 -18.62 -8.01
C ASP A 94 0.16 -19.36 -8.99
N ASP A 95 0.17 -18.95 -10.25
CA ASP A 95 0.96 -19.54 -11.33
C ASP A 95 2.41 -19.02 -11.40
N VAL A 96 2.76 -18.03 -10.59
CA VAL A 96 4.12 -17.49 -10.50
C VAL A 96 4.79 -17.96 -9.20
N PRO A 97 6.06 -18.41 -9.23
CA PRO A 97 6.82 -18.69 -8.02
C PRO A 97 6.92 -17.51 -7.06
N ASN A 98 7.00 -17.77 -5.75
CA ASN A 98 7.22 -16.72 -4.75
C ASN A 98 8.60 -16.05 -4.98
N GLN A 99 8.67 -14.75 -4.73
CA GLN A 99 9.81 -13.85 -4.93
C GLN A 99 10.27 -13.65 -6.39
N GLN A 100 9.54 -14.21 -7.36
CA GLN A 100 9.84 -13.99 -8.76
C GLN A 100 9.29 -12.64 -9.23
N VAL A 101 10.03 -11.99 -10.14
CA VAL A 101 9.59 -10.76 -10.78
C VAL A 101 8.59 -11.07 -11.89
N VAL A 102 7.48 -10.35 -11.89
CA VAL A 102 6.44 -10.32 -12.92
C VAL A 102 6.64 -9.05 -13.74
N SER A 103 6.88 -9.19 -15.04
CA SER A 103 6.92 -8.06 -15.97
C SER A 103 5.52 -7.79 -16.52
N PHE A 104 5.24 -6.52 -16.83
CA PHE A 104 3.95 -6.15 -17.41
C PHE A 104 4.07 -5.92 -18.91
N ASP A 105 3.13 -6.47 -19.67
CA ASP A 105 3.03 -6.21 -21.10
C ASP A 105 2.77 -4.72 -21.36
N GLY A 106 3.46 -4.15 -22.34
CA GLY A 106 3.34 -2.73 -22.68
C GLY A 106 4.06 -1.78 -21.72
N CYS A 107 4.87 -2.30 -20.80
CA CYS A 107 5.73 -1.51 -19.93
C CYS A 107 7.21 -1.70 -20.24
N GLU A 108 7.99 -0.64 -20.06
CA GLU A 108 9.45 -0.68 -20.26
C GLU A 108 10.20 -0.98 -18.96
N SER A 109 9.71 -0.45 -17.84
CA SER A 109 10.44 -0.45 -16.56
C SER A 109 9.56 -0.81 -15.37
N LEU A 110 8.26 -1.03 -15.58
CA LEU A 110 7.33 -1.43 -14.53
C LEU A 110 7.16 -2.95 -14.49
N GLY A 111 7.30 -3.50 -13.29
CA GLY A 111 6.89 -4.85 -12.95
C GLY A 111 6.47 -4.94 -11.48
N ALA A 112 6.25 -6.15 -11.01
CA ALA A 112 5.96 -6.47 -9.61
C ALA A 112 6.82 -7.63 -9.12
N VAL A 113 6.98 -7.76 -7.80
CA VAL A 113 7.52 -8.99 -7.20
C VAL A 113 6.36 -9.80 -6.66
N ASN A 114 6.32 -11.08 -7.04
CA ASN A 114 5.31 -12.00 -6.55
C ASN A 114 5.60 -12.34 -5.10
N LEU A 115 4.81 -11.84 -4.16
CA LEU A 115 5.01 -11.99 -2.73
C LEU A 115 3.74 -12.56 -2.09
N ARG A 116 3.85 -13.81 -1.63
CA ARG A 116 2.73 -14.53 -1.02
C ARG A 116 2.18 -13.81 0.21
N GLY A 117 0.85 -13.87 0.34
CA GLY A 117 0.09 -13.22 1.41
C GLY A 117 -0.24 -11.76 1.11
N THR A 118 0.32 -11.14 0.06
CA THR A 118 -0.09 -9.78 -0.32
C THR A 118 -1.45 -9.78 -1.02
N GLY A 119 -1.88 -10.91 -1.60
CA GLY A 119 -3.16 -11.06 -2.30
C GLY A 119 -4.39 -10.85 -1.41
N PHE A 120 -4.26 -10.95 -0.07
CA PHE A 120 -5.36 -10.58 0.82
C PHE A 120 -5.79 -9.12 0.64
N ALA A 121 -4.87 -8.22 0.29
CA ALA A 121 -5.20 -6.82 -0.01
C ALA A 121 -5.98 -6.67 -1.32
N ALA A 122 -5.76 -7.55 -2.30
CA ALA A 122 -6.54 -7.55 -3.55
C ALA A 122 -8.00 -8.00 -3.34
N GLN A 123 -8.23 -8.84 -2.32
CA GLN A 123 -9.52 -9.46 -2.02
C GLN A 123 -10.43 -8.59 -1.15
N ASP A 124 -9.86 -7.78 -0.25
CA ASP A 124 -10.63 -6.94 0.67
C ASP A 124 -9.97 -5.56 0.85
N TRP A 125 -10.60 -4.55 0.25
CA TRP A 125 -10.14 -3.17 0.20
C TRP A 125 -11.33 -2.21 0.21
N GLU A 126 -11.04 -0.96 0.55
CA GLU A 126 -11.99 0.14 0.52
C GLU A 126 -11.37 1.37 -0.18
N VAL A 127 -12.20 2.13 -0.90
CA VAL A 127 -11.74 3.40 -1.46
C VAL A 127 -11.68 4.45 -0.35
N ARG A 128 -10.50 5.04 -0.15
CA ARG A 128 -10.28 6.15 0.77
C ARG A 128 -9.92 7.40 -0.01
N THR A 129 -10.50 8.52 0.41
CA THR A 129 -10.16 9.84 -0.09
C THR A 129 -9.06 10.44 0.77
N ILE A 130 -7.96 10.84 0.14
CA ILE A 130 -6.82 11.50 0.80
C ILE A 130 -6.67 12.90 0.24
N THR A 131 -6.60 13.88 1.14
CA THR A 131 -6.33 15.27 0.80
C THR A 131 -4.94 15.65 1.32
N SER A 132 -4.11 16.22 0.46
CA SER A 132 -2.79 16.75 0.80
C SER A 132 -2.50 17.97 -0.05
N ASP A 133 -1.56 18.81 0.40
CA ASP A 133 -0.96 19.80 -0.48
C ASP A 133 -0.17 19.10 -1.60
N LEU A 134 -0.37 19.56 -2.83
CA LEU A 134 0.41 19.22 -4.00
C LEU A 134 0.75 20.53 -4.72
N ASP A 135 2.02 20.92 -4.69
CA ASP A 135 2.54 22.16 -5.28
C ASP A 135 1.78 23.43 -4.81
N GLY A 136 1.49 23.52 -3.51
CA GLY A 136 0.81 24.66 -2.90
C GLY A 136 -0.71 24.67 -3.12
N ARG A 137 -1.29 23.57 -3.60
CA ARG A 137 -2.73 23.42 -3.83
C ARG A 137 -3.28 22.23 -3.07
N PRO A 138 -4.34 22.41 -2.25
CA PRO A 138 -5.07 21.30 -1.67
C PRO A 138 -5.62 20.40 -2.77
N THR A 139 -5.10 19.18 -2.83
CA THR A 139 -5.42 18.19 -3.85
C THR A 139 -5.98 16.97 -3.17
N THR A 140 -7.10 16.47 -3.72
CA THR A 140 -7.80 15.31 -3.20
C THR A 140 -7.74 14.19 -4.22
N VAL A 141 -7.32 13.00 -3.79
CA VAL A 141 -7.30 11.79 -4.61
C VAL A 141 -8.03 10.67 -3.91
N ALA A 142 -8.54 9.71 -4.67
CA ALA A 142 -9.11 8.49 -4.14
C ALA A 142 -8.20 7.31 -4.52
N LEU A 143 -7.95 6.41 -3.58
CA LEU A 143 -7.25 5.15 -3.84
C LEU A 143 -7.83 4.01 -3.02
N ARG A 144 -7.60 2.79 -3.46
CA ARG A 144 -7.95 1.59 -2.71
C ARG A 144 -6.92 1.38 -1.59
N VAL A 145 -7.41 1.09 -0.39
CA VAL A 145 -6.59 0.83 0.80
C VAL A 145 -7.04 -0.49 1.39
N ALA A 146 -6.08 -1.35 1.75
CA ALA A 146 -6.37 -2.62 2.40
C ALA A 146 -7.18 -2.39 3.69
N THR A 147 -8.25 -3.15 3.88
CA THR A 147 -9.03 -3.11 5.12
C THR A 147 -8.22 -3.69 6.29
N LEU A 148 -8.71 -3.51 7.52
CA LEU A 148 -8.05 -4.09 8.70
C LEU A 148 -7.89 -5.63 8.61
N PRO A 149 -8.91 -6.43 8.23
CA PRO A 149 -8.73 -7.87 8.04
C PRO A 149 -7.65 -8.22 7.00
N ALA A 150 -7.70 -7.60 5.81
CA ALA A 150 -6.71 -7.84 4.76
C ALA A 150 -5.29 -7.48 5.21
N TYR A 151 -5.14 -6.31 5.85
CA TYR A 151 -3.89 -5.84 6.40
C TYR A 151 -3.31 -6.81 7.43
N LEU A 152 -4.13 -7.26 8.39
CA LEU A 152 -3.71 -8.21 9.42
C LEU A 152 -3.28 -9.54 8.82
N LEU A 153 -4.04 -10.09 7.87
CA LEU A 153 -3.69 -11.34 7.20
C LEU A 153 -2.35 -11.22 6.44
N ALA A 154 -2.16 -10.14 5.68
CA ALA A 154 -0.92 -9.89 4.97
C ALA A 154 0.28 -9.74 5.93
N LYS A 155 0.11 -9.00 7.04
CA LYS A 155 1.17 -8.80 8.02
C LYS A 155 1.49 -10.05 8.84
N VAL A 156 0.49 -10.83 9.24
CA VAL A 156 0.69 -12.12 9.93
C VAL A 156 1.38 -13.12 8.99
N HIS A 157 0.98 -13.17 7.72
CA HIS A 157 1.67 -14.02 6.73
C HIS A 157 3.14 -13.62 6.58
N ALA A 158 3.42 -12.32 6.42
CA ALA A 158 4.79 -11.81 6.36
C ALA A 158 5.58 -12.12 7.64
N ALA A 159 5.00 -11.88 8.81
CA ALA A 159 5.63 -12.13 10.09
C ALA A 159 5.94 -13.62 10.30
N SER A 160 5.06 -14.53 9.87
CA SER A 160 5.29 -15.97 9.91
C SER A 160 6.38 -16.43 8.95
N GLY A 161 6.51 -15.78 7.78
CA GLY A 161 7.45 -16.21 6.73
C GLY A 161 8.88 -15.70 6.94
N ARG A 162 9.06 -14.43 7.33
CA ARG A 162 10.40 -13.80 7.47
C ARG A 162 10.79 -13.41 8.90
N ALA A 163 9.86 -13.52 9.86
CA ALA A 163 10.08 -13.25 11.28
C ALA A 163 10.74 -11.89 11.61
N LEU A 164 10.48 -10.85 10.81
CA LEU A 164 10.99 -9.51 11.10
C LEU A 164 10.18 -8.86 12.23
N THR A 165 10.89 -8.29 13.21
CA THR A 165 10.29 -7.57 14.36
C THR A 165 9.29 -6.50 13.93
N LYS A 166 9.56 -5.82 12.80
CA LYS A 166 8.68 -4.75 12.28
C LYS A 166 7.29 -5.25 11.90
N ASP A 167 7.16 -6.48 11.40
CA ASP A 167 5.84 -7.01 11.00
C ASP A 167 5.00 -7.38 12.22
N TRP A 168 5.63 -7.93 13.26
CA TRP A 168 4.94 -8.16 14.53
C TRP A 168 4.57 -6.86 15.25
N TYR A 169 5.42 -5.83 15.15
CA TYR A 169 5.10 -4.49 15.63
C TYR A 169 3.85 -3.92 14.94
N ASP A 170 3.79 -4.01 13.61
CA ASP A 170 2.65 -3.55 12.80
C ASP A 170 1.33 -4.20 13.25
N VAL A 171 1.34 -5.53 13.44
CA VAL A 171 0.19 -6.28 13.96
C VAL A 171 -0.19 -5.81 15.36
N ALA A 172 0.78 -5.74 16.28
CA ALA A 172 0.53 -5.34 17.66
C ALA A 172 -0.03 -3.91 17.75
N TYR A 173 0.50 -2.99 16.93
CA TYR A 173 0.06 -1.60 16.89
C TYR A 173 -1.42 -1.49 16.51
N VAL A 174 -1.84 -2.09 15.38
CA VAL A 174 -3.23 -1.93 14.92
C VAL A 174 -4.22 -2.62 15.84
N VAL A 175 -3.84 -3.76 16.44
CA VAL A 175 -4.66 -4.45 17.45
C VAL A 175 -4.80 -3.59 18.71
N HIS A 176 -3.70 -3.01 19.20
CA HIS A 176 -3.73 -2.15 20.38
C HIS A 176 -4.55 -0.88 20.16
N ALA A 177 -4.32 -0.20 19.03
CA ALA A 177 -4.99 1.06 18.70
C ALA A 177 -6.51 0.87 18.59
N ARG A 178 -6.97 -0.25 18.01
CA ARG A 178 -8.40 -0.56 17.88
C ARG A 178 -9.03 -1.13 19.14
N GLY A 179 -8.29 -1.91 19.93
CA GLY A 179 -8.77 -2.44 21.22
C GLY A 179 -9.17 -1.36 22.22
N ARG A 180 -8.58 -0.15 22.10
CA ARG A 180 -8.94 1.02 22.92
C ARG A 180 -10.13 1.82 22.38
N THR A 181 -10.65 1.49 21.20
CA THR A 181 -11.80 2.17 20.57
C THR A 181 -13.14 1.46 20.78
N ALA A 182 -13.20 0.38 21.57
CA ALA A 182 -14.49 -0.19 22.00
C ALA A 182 -15.25 0.85 22.85
N PRO A 183 -16.55 1.07 22.63
CA PRO A 183 -17.31 1.99 23.46
C PRO A 183 -17.32 1.46 24.90
N SER A 184 -17.15 2.38 25.85
CA SER A 184 -17.66 2.20 27.21
C SER A 184 -19.13 1.86 27.09
N ALA A 185 -19.46 0.55 27.06
CA ALA A 185 -20.83 0.10 27.15
C ALA A 185 -21.38 0.67 28.45
N ALA A 186 -22.27 1.64 28.32
CA ALA A 186 -23.05 2.15 29.42
C ALA A 186 -23.73 0.94 30.09
N VAL A 187 -23.31 0.65 31.31
CA VAL A 187 -24.11 -0.15 32.24
C VAL A 187 -25.34 0.69 32.53
N VAL A 188 -26.39 0.50 31.74
CA VAL A 188 -27.74 0.89 32.16
C VAL A 188 -28.20 -0.23 33.08
N SER A 189 -27.97 -0.04 34.38
CA SER A 189 -28.66 -0.82 35.40
C SER A 189 -30.15 -0.60 35.24
N ALA A 190 -30.89 -1.68 35.03
CA ALA A 190 -32.34 -1.68 35.18
C ALA A 190 -32.69 -1.43 36.66
N SER A 191 -33.61 -0.51 36.91
CA SER A 191 -34.32 -0.32 38.17
C SER A 191 -35.75 0.10 37.86
#